data_AF-A0A7Y8WZH7-F1
#
_entry.id   AF-A0A7Y8WZH7-F1
#
_cell.length_a   1.000
_cell.length_b   1.000
_cell.length_c   1.000
_cell.angle_alpha   90.00
_cell.angle_beta   90.00
_cell.angle_gamma   90.00
#
_symmetry.space_group_name_H-M   'P 1'
#
loop_
_entity.id
_entity.type
_entity.pdbx_description
1 polymer ?
#
loop_
_entity_poly.entity_id
_entity_poly.type
_entity_poly.pdbx_seq_one_letter_code
_entity_poly.pdbx_strand_id
1 'polypeptide(L)'
;MRNSELAELTHGCRRSEDRAYGSRHWLDSRRVKGEKFGGVPDSWVVIEDVHRAVGAAEALNDTDLGDLIFLVANNSTNRYTALRDWINGPLGQHLGLTPIPDGPVHPRALRRTLALSIAQRPHGLLATKWHLKHVSVATTEGYTARPGGHQAAFLAEVRAEEEVEHTRLTVAAYHDYQQGALPSGRGARDLVAAFQNVDQSLAGHDPAPATVADDRRVEKLLKTKAKTLHIGVANYCWFTDPAKALCLTMAGTPNASEPLLGMCDSARCPQATHHPQHRQAWVDHAESTRAVFLGNPRLSAPERQRAQQTHERSMRIVESIDAAVATEEASSAQ
;
A
#
# COMPACT_ATOMS: atom_id res chain seq x y z
N MET A 1 -11.17 13.35 -3.04
CA MET A 1 -12.30 14.25 -2.67
C MET A 1 -13.57 13.84 -3.43
N ARG A 2 -14.78 14.24 -2.99
CA ARG A 2 -16.02 14.14 -3.77
C ARG A 2 -16.13 15.35 -4.70
N ASN A 3 -16.98 15.27 -5.73
CA ASN A 3 -17.18 16.41 -6.62
C ASN A 3 -17.62 17.67 -5.88
N SER A 4 -18.64 17.55 -5.03
CA SER A 4 -19.14 18.66 -4.22
C SER A 4 -18.10 19.25 -3.27
N GLU A 5 -17.04 18.53 -2.93
CA GLU A 5 -15.96 19.04 -2.06
C GLU A 5 -14.88 19.72 -2.93
N LEU A 6 -14.63 19.23 -4.14
CA LEU A 6 -13.74 19.89 -5.12
C LEU A 6 -14.30 21.25 -5.57
N ALA A 7 -15.60 21.34 -5.79
CA ALA A 7 -16.28 22.58 -6.18
C ALA A 7 -16.25 23.67 -5.10
N GLU A 8 -15.89 23.33 -3.87
CA GLU A 8 -15.82 24.24 -2.71
C GLU A 8 -14.38 24.68 -2.39
N LEU A 9 -13.41 24.34 -3.26
CA LEU A 9 -12.04 24.80 -3.11
C LEU A 9 -11.92 26.27 -3.48
N THR A 10 -11.36 27.06 -2.56
CA THR A 10 -11.15 28.49 -2.73
C THR A 10 -9.69 28.84 -2.92
N HIS A 11 -9.41 29.99 -3.55
CA HIS A 11 -8.05 30.50 -3.68
C HIS A 11 -7.43 30.69 -2.29
N GLY A 12 -6.24 30.14 -2.06
CA GLY A 12 -5.59 30.12 -0.75
C GLY A 12 -5.94 28.90 0.11
N CYS A 13 -6.64 27.89 -0.44
CA CYS A 13 -6.97 26.66 0.30
C CYS A 13 -5.77 25.76 0.60
N ARG A 14 -4.61 26.04 0.00
CA ARG A 14 -3.40 25.23 0.09
C ARG A 14 -2.59 25.55 1.35
N ARG A 15 -2.23 24.52 2.12
CA ARG A 15 -1.29 24.63 3.24
C ARG A 15 -0.21 23.56 3.16
N SER A 16 1.00 23.90 3.59
CA SER A 16 2.11 22.96 3.70
C SER A 16 2.75 23.06 5.08
N GLU A 17 3.14 21.93 5.64
CA GLU A 17 3.79 21.82 6.96
C GLU A 17 5.02 20.92 6.80
N ASP A 18 6.21 21.48 7.06
CA ASP A 18 7.46 20.69 7.03
C ASP A 18 7.58 19.81 8.27
N ARG A 19 7.91 18.54 8.06
CA ARG A 19 8.13 17.56 9.12
C ARG A 19 9.45 16.83 8.92
N ALA A 20 9.92 16.17 9.98
CA ALA A 20 11.17 15.40 9.97
C ALA A 20 11.24 14.31 8.88
N TYR A 21 10.09 13.85 8.36
CA TYR A 21 9.99 12.80 7.34
C TYR A 21 9.44 13.31 6.00
N GLY A 22 9.52 14.62 5.75
CA GLY A 22 9.05 15.28 4.54
C GLY A 22 7.89 16.26 4.77
N SER A 23 7.55 17.02 3.75
CA SER A 23 6.49 18.04 3.80
C SER A 23 5.11 17.38 3.69
N ARG A 24 4.19 17.80 4.57
CA ARG A 24 2.78 17.41 4.50
C ARG A 24 1.97 18.52 3.85
N HIS A 25 1.24 18.18 2.79
CA HIS A 25 0.39 19.11 2.06
C HIS A 25 -1.09 18.92 2.41
N TRP A 26 -1.81 20.02 2.47
CA TRP A 26 -3.22 20.09 2.82
C TRP A 26 -4.00 20.94 1.81
N LEU A 27 -5.26 20.57 1.61
CA LEU A 27 -6.27 21.37 0.94
C LEU A 27 -7.46 21.58 1.87
N ASP A 28 -7.81 22.83 2.13
CA ASP A 28 -9.00 23.21 2.89
C ASP A 28 -10.21 23.33 1.95
N SER A 29 -11.33 22.76 2.38
CA SER A 29 -12.54 22.62 1.58
C SER A 29 -13.75 22.62 2.51
N ARG A 30 -14.94 22.33 1.97
CA ARG A 30 -16.17 22.17 2.74
C ARG A 30 -16.79 20.81 2.46
N ARG A 31 -17.14 20.09 3.53
CA ARG A 31 -17.94 18.87 3.45
C ARG A 31 -19.41 19.24 3.33
N VAL A 32 -19.98 19.00 2.15
CA VAL A 32 -21.39 19.32 1.85
C VAL A 32 -22.32 18.13 2.12
N LYS A 33 -21.93 16.92 1.72
CA LYS A 33 -22.81 15.75 1.79
C LYS A 33 -23.06 15.32 3.25
N GLY A 34 -24.33 15.34 3.64
CA GLY A 34 -24.80 14.94 4.97
C GLY A 34 -24.80 16.08 6.01
N GLU A 35 -24.41 17.29 5.61
CA GLU A 35 -24.36 18.47 6.47
C GLU A 35 -25.51 19.44 6.16
N LYS A 36 -25.80 20.34 7.12
CA LYS A 36 -26.75 21.44 6.91
C LYS A 36 -26.22 22.43 5.85
N PHE A 37 -27.09 23.35 5.41
CA PHE A 37 -26.79 24.34 4.37
C PHE A 37 -25.41 25.01 4.56
N GLY A 38 -24.66 25.11 3.47
CA GLY A 38 -23.31 25.69 3.44
C GLY A 38 -22.17 24.72 3.80
N GLY A 39 -22.44 23.48 4.21
CA GLY A 39 -21.39 22.49 4.52
C GLY A 39 -20.51 22.87 5.72
N VAL A 40 -19.64 21.96 6.13
CA VAL A 40 -18.73 22.15 7.28
C VAL A 40 -17.28 22.26 6.79
N PRO A 41 -16.48 23.24 7.26
CA PRO A 41 -15.06 23.33 6.94
C PRO A 41 -14.34 22.02 7.24
N ASP A 42 -13.52 21.55 6.31
CA ASP A 42 -12.85 20.27 6.41
C ASP A 42 -11.60 20.26 5.53
N SER A 43 -10.58 19.51 5.95
CA SER A 43 -9.28 19.50 5.28
C SER A 43 -8.98 18.13 4.68
N TRP A 44 -8.15 18.12 3.64
CA TRP A 44 -7.65 16.92 2.98
C TRP A 44 -6.14 16.91 3.03
N VAL A 45 -5.54 15.85 3.55
CA VAL A 45 -4.11 15.59 3.34
C VAL A 45 -3.95 15.07 1.91
N VAL A 46 -3.06 15.70 1.14
CA VAL A 46 -2.80 15.36 -0.25
C VAL A 46 -1.30 15.16 -0.51
N ILE A 47 -0.97 14.48 -1.60
CA ILE A 47 0.40 14.41 -2.11
C ILE A 47 0.80 15.73 -2.77
N GLU A 48 2.10 15.96 -2.90
CA GLU A 48 2.67 17.18 -3.50
C GLU A 48 2.11 17.46 -4.90
N ASP A 49 1.97 16.44 -5.74
CA ASP A 49 1.46 16.62 -7.11
C ASP A 49 0.04 17.21 -7.15
N VAL A 50 -0.81 16.79 -6.22
CA VAL A 50 -2.18 17.32 -6.10
C VAL A 50 -2.13 18.76 -5.60
N HIS A 51 -1.26 19.05 -4.63
CA HIS A 51 -1.05 20.41 -4.14
C HIS A 51 -0.53 21.35 -5.24
N ARG A 52 0.39 20.88 -6.09
CA ARG A 52 0.89 21.61 -7.26
C ARG A 52 -0.19 21.81 -8.32
N ALA A 53 -1.00 20.80 -8.60
CA ALA A 53 -2.10 20.90 -9.56
C ALA A 53 -3.15 21.95 -9.13
N VAL A 54 -3.49 22.01 -7.84
CA VAL A 54 -4.37 23.06 -7.33
C VAL A 54 -3.70 24.43 -7.40
N GLY A 55 -2.40 24.54 -7.13
CA GLY A 55 -1.66 25.79 -7.30
C GLY A 55 -1.64 26.29 -8.76
N ALA A 56 -1.54 25.38 -9.72
CA ALA A 56 -1.68 25.73 -11.13
C ALA A 56 -3.11 26.22 -11.45
N ALA A 57 -4.14 25.58 -10.88
CA ALA A 57 -5.52 26.04 -11.03
C ALA A 57 -5.75 27.42 -10.40
N GLU A 58 -5.16 27.71 -9.24
CA GLU A 58 -5.18 29.05 -8.63
C GLU A 58 -4.52 30.10 -9.51
N ALA A 59 -3.41 29.77 -10.17
CA ALA A 59 -2.67 30.70 -11.03
C ALA A 59 -3.32 30.93 -12.41
N LEU A 60 -4.08 29.95 -12.90
CA LEU A 60 -4.77 30.04 -14.20
C LEU A 60 -6.09 30.82 -14.11
N ASN A 61 -6.68 30.93 -12.92
CA ASN A 61 -7.90 31.68 -12.70
C ASN A 61 -7.57 33.03 -12.06
N ASP A 62 -8.07 34.12 -12.62
CA ASP A 62 -7.95 35.47 -12.05
C ASP A 62 -8.96 35.63 -10.89
N THR A 63 -8.68 34.93 -9.78
CA THR A 63 -9.56 34.82 -8.59
C THR A 63 -8.88 35.42 -7.37
N ASP A 64 -9.62 36.16 -6.55
CA ASP A 64 -9.11 36.72 -5.30
C ASP A 64 -9.10 35.68 -4.17
N LEU A 65 -8.37 35.96 -3.08
CA LEU A 65 -8.35 35.13 -1.88
C LEU A 65 -9.77 34.85 -1.36
N GLY A 66 -10.12 33.57 -1.25
CA GLY A 66 -11.44 33.13 -0.80
C GLY A 66 -12.46 32.89 -1.92
N ASP A 67 -12.17 33.28 -3.16
CA ASP A 67 -13.02 32.97 -4.31
C ASP A 67 -12.90 31.50 -4.72
N LEU A 68 -13.96 30.94 -5.30
CA LEU A 68 -13.95 29.58 -5.82
C LEU A 68 -12.98 29.43 -7.00
N ILE A 69 -12.05 28.48 -6.90
CA ILE A 69 -11.10 28.17 -7.99
C ILE A 69 -11.85 27.51 -9.17
N PHE A 70 -12.96 26.82 -8.90
CA PHE A 70 -13.78 26.16 -9.91
C PHE A 70 -15.17 26.80 -10.00
N LEU A 71 -15.25 27.96 -10.65
CA LEU A 71 -16.47 28.77 -10.83
C LEU A 71 -17.67 27.99 -11.40
N VAL A 72 -17.39 26.98 -12.23
CA VAL A 72 -18.40 26.06 -12.73
C VAL A 72 -17.97 24.64 -12.38
N ALA A 73 -18.77 23.95 -11.57
CA ALA A 73 -18.62 22.53 -11.30
C ALA A 73 -18.90 21.70 -12.58
N ASN A 74 -17.97 21.70 -13.53
CA ASN A 74 -18.12 21.02 -14.81
C ASN A 74 -17.63 19.57 -14.70
N ASN A 75 -18.51 18.73 -14.18
CA ASN A 75 -18.29 17.29 -14.03
C ASN A 75 -18.90 16.46 -15.16
N SER A 76 -18.95 17.04 -16.37
CA SER A 76 -19.41 16.32 -17.54
C SER A 76 -18.52 15.11 -17.81
N THR A 77 -19.16 13.96 -18.04
CA THR A 77 -18.49 12.72 -18.46
C THR A 77 -17.55 12.98 -19.64
N ASN A 78 -17.97 13.86 -20.55
CA ASN A 78 -17.21 14.24 -21.75
C ASN A 78 -15.80 14.77 -21.46
N ARG A 79 -15.58 15.51 -20.35
CA ARG A 79 -14.23 16.01 -20.01
C ARG A 79 -13.31 14.88 -19.56
N TYR A 80 -13.83 13.92 -18.80
CA TYR A 80 -13.07 12.76 -18.36
C TYR A 80 -12.78 11.81 -19.52
N THR A 81 -13.73 11.64 -20.44
CA THR A 81 -13.50 10.93 -21.70
C THR A 81 -12.45 11.63 -22.54
N ALA A 82 -12.54 12.94 -22.73
CA ALA A 82 -11.54 13.71 -23.48
C ALA A 82 -10.15 13.64 -22.84
N LEU A 83 -10.06 13.67 -21.51
CA LEU A 83 -8.79 13.47 -20.80
C LEU A 83 -8.21 12.07 -21.07
N ARG A 84 -9.05 11.03 -20.98
CA ARG A 84 -8.63 9.65 -21.29
C ARG A 84 -8.13 9.54 -22.73
N ASP A 85 -8.88 10.08 -23.68
CA ASP A 85 -8.54 10.00 -25.10
C ASP A 85 -7.25 10.78 -25.40
N TRP A 86 -7.03 11.90 -24.71
CA TRP A 86 -5.77 12.66 -24.77
C TRP A 86 -4.58 11.87 -24.20
N ILE A 87 -4.75 11.23 -23.02
CA ILE A 87 -3.70 10.40 -22.39
C ILE A 87 -3.37 9.19 -23.28
N ASN A 88 -4.39 8.55 -23.84
CA ASN A 88 -4.22 7.35 -24.68
C ASN A 88 -3.73 7.69 -26.09
N GLY A 89 -3.83 8.96 -26.50
CA GLY A 89 -3.44 9.44 -27.82
C GLY A 89 -1.91 9.61 -27.99
N PRO A 90 -1.48 10.05 -29.18
CA PRO A 90 -0.06 10.12 -29.53
C PRO A 90 0.78 10.99 -28.59
N LEU A 91 0.20 12.09 -28.09
CA LEU A 91 0.92 13.00 -27.20
C LEU A 91 1.14 12.39 -25.81
N GLY A 92 0.13 11.71 -25.24
CA GLY A 92 0.28 11.04 -23.95
C GLY A 92 1.29 9.89 -24.01
N GLN A 93 1.29 9.13 -25.11
CA GLN A 93 2.30 8.10 -25.37
C GLN A 93 3.71 8.70 -25.50
N HIS A 94 3.85 9.83 -26.19
CA HIS A 94 5.13 10.53 -26.31
C HIS A 94 5.66 11.04 -24.96
N LEU A 95 4.75 11.42 -24.06
CA LEU A 95 5.08 11.81 -22.67
C LEU A 95 5.30 10.61 -21.74
N GLY A 96 5.18 9.37 -22.23
CA GLY A 96 5.36 8.15 -21.44
C GLY A 96 4.24 7.91 -20.41
N LEU A 97 3.05 8.49 -20.61
CA LEU A 97 1.91 8.26 -19.72
C LEU A 97 1.34 6.86 -19.94
N THR A 98 1.10 6.13 -18.84
CA THR A 98 0.43 4.84 -18.89
C THR A 98 -0.99 4.99 -19.43
N PRO A 99 -1.39 4.23 -20.47
CA PRO A 99 -2.74 4.29 -21.00
C PRO A 99 -3.80 3.97 -19.94
N ILE A 100 -4.88 4.75 -19.92
CA ILE A 100 -6.02 4.49 -19.06
C ILE A 100 -6.91 3.44 -19.76
N PRO A 101 -7.22 2.32 -19.10
CA PRO A 101 -8.01 1.24 -19.70
C PRO A 101 -9.46 1.67 -20.02
N ASP A 102 -10.11 0.91 -20.89
CA ASP A 102 -11.50 1.13 -21.23
C ASP A 102 -12.45 0.93 -20.04
N GLY A 103 -13.44 1.82 -19.92
CA GLY A 103 -14.38 1.82 -18.82
C GLY A 103 -14.86 3.23 -18.43
N PRO A 104 -15.79 3.34 -17.47
CA PRO A 104 -16.32 4.63 -17.03
C PRO A 104 -15.26 5.45 -16.27
N VAL A 105 -14.81 6.55 -16.88
CA VAL A 105 -13.96 7.54 -16.21
C VAL A 105 -14.84 8.66 -15.70
N HIS A 106 -15.21 8.61 -14.42
CA HIS A 106 -15.96 9.67 -13.75
C HIS A 106 -15.51 9.79 -12.28
N PRO A 107 -15.76 10.90 -11.58
CA PRO A 107 -15.20 11.16 -10.25
C PRO A 107 -15.45 10.04 -9.23
N ARG A 108 -16.63 9.41 -9.29
CA ARG A 108 -16.96 8.28 -8.41
C ARG A 108 -16.11 7.03 -8.69
N ALA A 109 -15.76 6.76 -9.96
CA ALA A 109 -14.89 5.65 -10.35
C ALA A 109 -13.45 5.94 -9.92
N LEU A 110 -12.94 7.15 -10.19
CA LEU A 110 -11.60 7.57 -9.75
C LEU A 110 -11.45 7.50 -8.22
N ARG A 111 -12.46 7.96 -7.47
CA ARG A 111 -12.49 7.85 -6.00
C ARG A 111 -12.51 6.40 -5.53
N ARG A 112 -13.21 5.51 -6.24
CA ARG A 112 -13.23 4.07 -5.95
C ARG A 112 -11.89 3.42 -6.22
N THR A 113 -11.27 3.69 -7.38
CA THR A 113 -9.93 3.21 -7.73
C THR A 113 -8.92 3.65 -6.67
N LEU A 114 -8.92 4.92 -6.27
CA LEU A 114 -8.07 5.40 -5.18
C LEU A 114 -8.34 4.65 -3.85
N ALA A 115 -9.60 4.38 -3.53
CA ALA A 115 -9.96 3.62 -2.34
C ALA A 115 -9.34 2.22 -2.36
N LEU A 116 -9.43 1.52 -3.49
CA LEU A 116 -8.87 0.19 -3.66
C LEU A 116 -7.35 0.20 -3.62
N SER A 117 -6.70 1.15 -4.30
CA SER A 117 -5.24 1.29 -4.29
C SER A 117 -4.67 1.62 -2.91
N ILE A 118 -5.40 2.38 -2.08
CA ILE A 118 -5.02 2.61 -0.69
C ILE A 118 -5.29 1.34 0.13
N ALA A 119 -6.43 0.66 -0.08
CA ALA A 119 -6.80 -0.55 0.65
C ALA A 119 -5.82 -1.71 0.46
N GLN A 120 -5.24 -1.85 -0.74
CA GLN A 120 -4.22 -2.84 -1.10
C GLN A 120 -2.87 -2.62 -0.38
N ARG A 121 -2.68 -1.48 0.31
CA ARG A 121 -1.45 -1.19 1.06
C ARG A 121 -1.53 -1.76 2.48
N PRO A 122 -0.38 -1.95 3.18
CA PRO A 122 -0.39 -2.29 4.60
C PRO A 122 -1.25 -1.33 5.42
N HIS A 123 -2.15 -1.87 6.26
CA HIS A 123 -3.15 -1.09 7.03
C HIS A 123 -4.09 -0.22 6.17
N GLY A 124 -4.18 -0.54 4.88
CA GLY A 124 -4.85 0.24 3.85
C GLY A 124 -6.35 0.40 4.06
N LEU A 125 -7.04 -0.61 4.60
CA LEU A 125 -8.49 -0.55 4.82
C LEU A 125 -8.87 0.58 5.80
N LEU A 126 -8.15 0.69 6.93
CA LEU A 126 -8.37 1.75 7.91
C LEU A 126 -7.96 3.10 7.33
N ALA A 127 -6.79 3.17 6.67
CA ALA A 127 -6.32 4.36 6.00
C ALA A 127 -7.31 4.88 4.94
N THR A 128 -7.91 3.97 4.15
CA THR A 128 -8.94 4.27 3.15
C THR A 128 -10.20 4.83 3.81
N LYS A 129 -10.71 4.15 4.84
CA LYS A 129 -11.89 4.57 5.58
C LYS A 129 -11.72 5.96 6.20
N TRP A 130 -10.54 6.22 6.77
CA TRP A 130 -10.16 7.50 7.32
C TRP A 130 -10.03 8.57 6.23
N HIS A 131 -9.15 8.34 5.25
CA HIS A 131 -8.83 9.30 4.20
C HIS A 131 -10.07 9.69 3.40
N LEU A 132 -10.93 8.73 3.08
CA LEU A 132 -12.16 8.97 2.35
C LEU A 132 -13.35 9.35 3.26
N LYS A 133 -13.10 9.65 4.53
CA LYS A 133 -14.09 10.19 5.50
C LYS A 133 -15.34 9.31 5.61
N HIS A 134 -15.15 8.00 5.54
CA HIS A 134 -16.21 7.00 5.78
C HIS A 134 -16.36 6.67 7.26
N VAL A 135 -15.43 7.10 8.11
CA VAL A 135 -15.36 6.84 9.55
C VAL A 135 -14.77 8.07 10.25
N SER A 136 -15.28 8.44 11.43
CA SER A 136 -14.67 9.48 12.29
C SER A 136 -13.77 8.86 13.36
N VAL A 137 -12.84 9.64 13.92
CA VAL A 137 -11.90 9.23 14.99
C VAL A 137 -12.61 8.58 16.18
N ALA A 138 -13.82 9.04 16.51
CA ALA A 138 -14.60 8.50 17.62
C ALA A 138 -15.23 7.12 17.32
N THR A 139 -15.24 6.67 16.06
CA THR A 139 -15.91 5.43 15.64
C THR A 139 -14.94 4.25 15.49
N THR A 140 -13.63 4.49 15.48
CA THR A 140 -12.62 3.44 15.30
C THR A 140 -12.47 2.51 16.49
N GLU A 141 -13.02 2.86 17.65
CA GLU A 141 -12.95 2.06 18.89
C GLU A 141 -14.01 0.92 18.96
N GLY A 142 -14.99 0.86 18.05
CA GLY A 142 -16.17 -0.05 18.16
C GLY A 142 -16.39 -1.07 17.03
N TYR A 143 -15.36 -1.44 16.26
CA TYR A 143 -15.53 -2.00 14.90
C TYR A 143 -15.94 -3.48 14.75
N THR A 144 -16.16 -4.26 15.82
CA THR A 144 -16.30 -5.72 15.67
C THR A 144 -17.72 -6.28 15.54
N ALA A 145 -18.82 -5.51 15.57
CA ALA A 145 -20.16 -6.14 15.64
C ALA A 145 -21.37 -5.37 15.05
N ARG A 146 -21.40 -5.04 13.75
CA ARG A 146 -22.68 -4.73 13.08
C ARG A 146 -22.82 -5.38 11.68
N PRO A 147 -23.63 -6.45 11.56
CA PRO A 147 -23.97 -7.07 10.27
C PRO A 147 -25.05 -6.27 9.52
N GLY A 148 -24.85 -6.08 8.20
CA GLY A 148 -25.88 -5.61 7.25
C GLY A 148 -25.71 -4.18 6.72
N GLY A 149 -25.85 -4.01 5.39
CA GLY A 149 -25.83 -2.71 4.71
C GLY A 149 -24.69 -2.51 3.71
N HIS A 150 -24.61 -1.32 3.09
CA HIS A 150 -23.54 -0.94 2.14
C HIS A 150 -22.12 -1.11 2.72
N GLN A 151 -21.97 -1.07 4.06
CA GLN A 151 -20.71 -1.33 4.75
C GLN A 151 -20.27 -2.79 4.65
N ALA A 152 -21.19 -3.74 4.74
CA ALA A 152 -20.88 -5.17 4.58
C ALA A 152 -20.49 -5.48 3.14
N ALA A 153 -21.18 -4.88 2.16
CA ALA A 153 -20.83 -4.99 0.75
C ALA A 153 -19.44 -4.42 0.45
N PHE A 154 -19.10 -3.25 1.02
CA PHE A 154 -17.76 -2.67 0.86
C PHE A 154 -16.67 -3.52 1.54
N LEU A 155 -16.93 -4.09 2.72
CA LEU A 155 -15.98 -5.00 3.38
C LEU A 155 -15.75 -6.27 2.56
N ALA A 156 -16.81 -6.84 1.99
CA ALA A 156 -16.69 -8.00 1.11
C ALA A 156 -15.88 -7.67 -0.16
N GLU A 157 -16.10 -6.48 -0.73
CA GLU A 157 -15.34 -6.01 -1.88
C GLU A 157 -13.86 -5.78 -1.55
N VAL A 158 -13.55 -5.14 -0.41
CA VAL A 158 -12.16 -4.95 0.00
C VAL A 158 -11.48 -6.29 0.25
N ARG A 159 -12.16 -7.26 0.89
CA ARG A 159 -11.60 -8.61 1.06
C ARG A 159 -11.33 -9.28 -0.28
N ALA A 160 -12.22 -9.13 -1.27
CA ALA A 160 -12.00 -9.67 -2.60
C ALA A 160 -10.77 -9.03 -3.28
N GLU A 161 -10.59 -7.73 -3.13
CA GLU A 161 -9.44 -6.99 -3.67
C GLU A 161 -8.13 -7.32 -2.93
N GLU A 162 -8.19 -7.52 -1.61
CA GLU A 162 -7.08 -8.05 -0.81
C GLU A 162 -6.72 -9.47 -1.27
N GLU A 163 -7.69 -10.35 -1.54
CA GLU A 163 -7.43 -11.69 -2.08
C GLU A 163 -6.76 -11.66 -3.46
N VAL A 164 -7.20 -10.75 -4.34
CA VAL A 164 -6.59 -10.52 -5.65
C VAL A 164 -5.15 -10.05 -5.50
N GLU A 165 -4.92 -9.05 -4.65
CA GLU A 165 -3.57 -8.52 -4.42
C GLU A 165 -2.65 -9.55 -3.76
N HIS A 166 -3.16 -10.32 -2.79
CA HIS A 166 -2.39 -11.38 -2.16
C HIS A 166 -1.98 -12.45 -3.17
N THR A 167 -2.89 -12.80 -4.08
CA THR A 167 -2.61 -13.75 -5.16
C THR A 167 -1.55 -13.19 -6.11
N ARG A 168 -1.71 -11.93 -6.55
CA ARG A 168 -0.75 -11.23 -7.42
C ARG A 168 0.65 -11.19 -6.81
N LEU A 169 0.76 -10.82 -5.53
CA LEU A 169 2.05 -10.76 -4.82
C LEU A 169 2.67 -12.14 -4.59
N THR A 170 1.85 -13.17 -4.36
CA THR A 170 2.34 -14.54 -4.22
C THR A 170 2.88 -15.08 -5.55
N VAL A 171 2.21 -14.78 -6.67
CA VAL A 171 2.66 -15.11 -8.02
C VAL A 171 3.95 -14.34 -8.36
N ALA A 172 4.02 -13.04 -8.04
CA ALA A 172 5.23 -12.26 -8.23
C ALA A 172 6.42 -12.85 -7.46
N ALA A 173 6.24 -13.18 -6.17
CA ALA A 173 7.28 -13.82 -5.37
C ALA A 173 7.70 -15.20 -5.88
N TYR A 174 6.79 -15.94 -6.54
CA TYR A 174 7.11 -17.20 -7.20
C TYR A 174 7.93 -16.98 -8.48
N HIS A 175 7.62 -15.96 -9.28
CA HIS A 175 8.43 -15.60 -10.44
C HIS A 175 9.82 -15.10 -10.05
N ASP A 176 9.94 -14.30 -8.99
CA ASP A 176 11.23 -13.89 -8.42
C ASP A 176 12.05 -15.13 -8.06
N TYR A 177 11.43 -16.11 -7.39
CA TYR A 177 12.05 -17.41 -7.09
C TYR A 177 12.51 -18.16 -8.35
N GLN A 178 11.68 -18.22 -9.41
CA GLN A 178 12.06 -18.87 -10.68
C GLN A 178 13.25 -18.17 -11.36
N GLN A 179 13.40 -16.87 -11.15
CA GLN A 179 14.50 -16.06 -11.67
C GLN A 179 15.74 -16.09 -10.75
N GLY A 180 15.69 -16.82 -9.63
CA GLY A 180 16.79 -16.95 -8.67
C GLY A 180 16.85 -15.86 -7.60
N ALA A 181 15.93 -14.89 -7.62
CA ALA A 181 15.76 -13.90 -6.55
C ALA A 181 15.00 -14.52 -5.38
N LEU A 182 15.73 -15.00 -4.38
CA LEU A 182 15.15 -15.70 -3.24
C LEU A 182 14.62 -14.74 -2.17
N PRO A 183 13.53 -15.05 -1.46
CA PRO A 183 13.15 -14.31 -0.27
C PRO A 183 14.20 -14.47 0.84
N SER A 184 14.36 -13.46 1.69
CA SER A 184 15.18 -13.56 2.90
C SER A 184 14.32 -13.58 4.18
N GLY A 185 14.95 -13.71 5.34
CA GLY A 185 14.26 -13.86 6.62
C GLY A 185 14.03 -15.33 7.03
N ARG A 186 13.48 -15.55 8.23
CA ARG A 186 13.38 -16.89 8.83
C ARG A 186 12.32 -17.77 8.17
N GLY A 187 11.29 -17.17 7.57
CA GLY A 187 10.27 -17.89 6.80
C GLY A 187 10.65 -18.18 5.35
N ALA A 188 11.83 -17.76 4.89
CA ALA A 188 12.25 -17.94 3.50
C ALA A 188 12.28 -19.41 3.08
N ARG A 189 12.84 -20.29 3.94
CA ARG A 189 12.94 -21.73 3.66
C ARG A 189 11.57 -22.38 3.43
N ASP A 190 10.60 -22.08 4.29
CA ASP A 190 9.25 -22.63 4.17
C ASP A 190 8.51 -22.10 2.93
N LEU A 191 8.76 -20.83 2.55
CA LEU A 191 8.22 -20.26 1.32
C LEU A 191 8.83 -20.91 0.07
N VAL A 192 10.16 -21.04 0.02
CA VAL A 192 10.88 -21.68 -1.10
C VAL A 192 10.46 -23.15 -1.24
N ALA A 193 10.32 -23.89 -0.13
CA ALA A 193 9.82 -25.26 -0.17
C ALA A 193 8.39 -25.34 -0.74
N ALA A 194 7.53 -24.36 -0.43
CA ALA A 194 6.20 -24.29 -1.01
C ALA A 194 6.25 -24.05 -2.53
N PHE A 195 7.17 -23.22 -3.02
CA PHE A 195 7.38 -22.99 -4.45
C PHE A 195 7.95 -24.21 -5.17
N GLN A 196 8.91 -24.92 -4.57
CA GLN A 196 9.43 -26.19 -5.11
C GLN A 196 8.33 -27.25 -5.28
N ASN A 197 7.36 -27.31 -4.35
CA ASN A 197 6.21 -28.21 -4.49
C ASN A 197 5.29 -27.81 -5.66
N VAL A 198 5.20 -26.51 -5.96
CA VAL A 198 4.48 -26.01 -7.14
C VAL A 198 5.21 -26.44 -8.42
N ASP A 199 6.53 -26.26 -8.49
CA ASP A 199 7.34 -26.71 -9.64
C ASP A 199 7.17 -28.20 -9.92
N GLN A 200 7.23 -29.04 -8.88
CA GLN A 200 7.02 -30.49 -9.00
C GLN A 200 5.61 -30.81 -9.53
N SER A 201 4.59 -30.08 -9.08
CA SER A 201 3.21 -30.25 -9.53
C SER A 201 3.02 -29.85 -10.99
N LEU A 202 3.79 -28.87 -11.48
CA LEU A 202 3.78 -28.41 -12.86
C LEU A 202 4.56 -29.36 -13.78
N ALA A 203 5.73 -29.84 -13.34
CA ALA A 203 6.60 -30.74 -14.12
C ALA A 203 5.96 -32.10 -14.46
N GLY A 204 4.96 -32.54 -13.70
CA GLY A 204 4.20 -33.78 -13.96
C GLY A 204 3.21 -33.70 -15.14
N HIS A 205 3.20 -32.62 -15.91
CA HIS A 205 2.30 -32.40 -17.04
C HIS A 205 3.10 -32.04 -18.30
N ASP A 206 2.74 -32.62 -19.45
CA ASP A 206 3.41 -32.33 -20.73
C ASP A 206 3.43 -30.82 -21.02
N PRO A 207 4.55 -30.28 -21.55
CA PRO A 207 4.65 -28.87 -21.90
C PRO A 207 3.70 -28.56 -23.06
N ALA A 208 2.49 -28.13 -22.71
CA ALA A 208 1.63 -27.43 -23.66
C ALA A 208 2.35 -26.13 -24.09
N PRO A 209 2.13 -25.63 -25.32
CA PRO A 209 2.78 -24.41 -25.78
C PRO A 209 2.56 -23.29 -24.76
N ALA A 210 3.65 -22.63 -24.37
CA ALA A 210 3.67 -21.56 -23.35
C ALA A 210 2.57 -20.54 -23.66
N THR A 211 1.50 -20.59 -22.89
CA THR A 211 0.26 -19.82 -23.10
C THR A 211 -0.31 -19.40 -21.75
N VAL A 212 -1.20 -18.41 -21.77
CA VAL A 212 -2.05 -17.93 -20.65
C VAL A 212 -2.68 -19.04 -19.79
N ALA A 213 -2.76 -20.28 -20.31
CA ALA A 213 -3.20 -21.46 -19.57
C ALA A 213 -2.24 -21.85 -18.42
N ASP A 214 -0.94 -21.60 -18.56
CA ASP A 214 0.07 -21.92 -17.55
C ASP A 214 0.02 -20.92 -16.39
N ASP A 215 -0.08 -19.62 -16.69
CA ASP A 215 -0.24 -18.55 -15.67
C ASP A 215 -1.46 -18.78 -14.78
N ARG A 216 -2.61 -19.15 -15.37
CA ARG A 216 -3.83 -19.49 -14.61
C ARG A 216 -3.64 -20.74 -13.75
N ARG A 217 -2.78 -21.66 -14.17
CA ARG A 217 -2.47 -22.89 -13.43
C ARG A 217 -1.60 -22.57 -12.22
N VAL A 218 -0.56 -21.77 -12.40
CA VAL A 218 0.28 -21.24 -11.32
C VAL A 218 -0.57 -20.48 -10.31
N GLU A 219 -1.41 -19.56 -10.77
CA GLU A 219 -2.32 -18.78 -9.92
C GLU A 219 -3.21 -19.70 -9.06
N LYS A 220 -3.78 -20.74 -9.67
CA LYS A 220 -4.63 -21.71 -8.97
C LYS A 220 -3.87 -22.50 -7.90
N LEU A 221 -2.63 -22.92 -8.18
CA LEU A 221 -1.79 -23.65 -7.22
C LEU A 221 -1.35 -22.75 -6.06
N LEU A 222 -1.05 -21.49 -6.33
CA LEU A 222 -0.60 -20.51 -5.33
C LEU A 222 -1.76 -19.91 -4.52
N LYS A 223 -3.00 -20.02 -4.97
CA LYS A 223 -4.18 -19.44 -4.29
C LYS A 223 -4.31 -19.87 -2.82
N THR A 224 -3.99 -21.12 -2.48
CA THR A 224 -4.01 -21.59 -1.08
C THR A 224 -2.93 -20.90 -0.24
N LYS A 225 -1.74 -20.70 -0.81
CA LYS A 225 -0.64 -19.99 -0.15
C LYS A 225 -0.97 -18.50 0.01
N ALA A 226 -1.53 -17.87 -1.02
CA ALA A 226 -1.94 -16.47 -1.02
C ALA A 226 -2.94 -16.14 0.09
N LYS A 227 -3.85 -17.07 0.45
CA LYS A 227 -4.78 -16.88 1.58
C LYS A 227 -4.09 -16.74 2.95
N THR A 228 -2.83 -17.19 3.06
CA THR A 228 -2.04 -17.05 4.29
C THR A 228 -1.19 -15.77 4.29
N LEU A 229 -1.15 -15.04 3.17
CA LEU A 229 -0.37 -13.83 3.05
C LEU A 229 -1.05 -12.69 3.81
N HIS A 230 -0.27 -12.00 4.62
CA HIS A 230 -0.61 -10.71 5.19
C HIS A 230 0.51 -9.71 4.88
N ILE A 231 0.13 -8.57 4.33
CA ILE A 231 1.05 -7.55 3.81
C ILE A 231 1.46 -6.61 4.95
N GLY A 232 2.73 -6.71 5.38
CA GLY A 232 3.35 -5.74 6.29
C GLY A 232 4.13 -4.67 5.53
N VAL A 233 4.46 -3.57 6.21
CA VAL A 233 5.26 -2.48 5.63
C VAL A 233 6.68 -2.93 5.31
N ALA A 234 7.29 -3.71 6.19
CA ALA A 234 8.69 -4.12 6.11
C ALA A 234 8.87 -5.63 5.89
N ASN A 235 7.80 -6.39 5.68
CA ASN A 235 7.84 -7.83 5.45
C ASN A 235 6.50 -8.36 4.93
N TYR A 236 6.54 -9.53 4.33
CA TYR A 236 5.36 -10.38 4.17
C TYR A 236 5.26 -11.37 5.34
N CYS A 237 4.04 -11.65 5.78
CA CYS A 237 3.75 -12.67 6.77
C CYS A 237 2.93 -13.78 6.13
N TRP A 238 3.48 -14.99 6.08
CA TRP A 238 2.80 -16.19 5.60
C TRP A 238 2.21 -16.93 6.80
N PHE A 239 1.09 -16.42 7.30
CA PHE A 239 0.40 -16.88 8.49
C PHE A 239 -0.25 -18.25 8.27
N THR A 240 0.55 -19.29 8.37
CA THR A 240 0.17 -20.70 8.17
C THR A 240 -0.25 -21.41 9.46
N ASP A 241 0.24 -20.93 10.59
CA ASP A 241 0.17 -21.57 11.91
C ASP A 241 0.21 -20.48 13.00
N PRO A 242 -0.89 -20.25 13.73
CA PRO A 242 -0.95 -19.28 14.83
C PRO A 242 0.09 -19.51 15.93
N ALA A 243 0.48 -20.77 16.20
CA ALA A 243 1.45 -21.09 17.25
C ALA A 243 2.88 -20.66 16.88
N LYS A 244 3.18 -20.53 15.58
CA LYS A 244 4.47 -20.03 15.08
C LYS A 244 4.53 -18.50 14.98
N ALA A 245 3.39 -17.83 15.10
CA ALA A 245 3.31 -16.38 14.96
C ALA A 245 3.82 -15.68 16.23
N LEU A 246 5.07 -15.19 16.17
CA LEU A 246 5.72 -14.53 17.31
C LEU A 246 4.92 -13.33 17.84
N CYS A 247 4.21 -12.61 16.96
CA CYS A 247 3.34 -11.51 17.36
C CYS A 247 2.20 -11.96 18.30
N LEU A 248 1.60 -13.14 18.05
CA LEU A 248 0.54 -13.71 18.89
C LEU A 248 1.09 -14.26 20.20
N THR A 249 2.27 -14.90 20.16
CA THR A 249 2.97 -15.35 21.37
C THR A 249 3.28 -14.16 22.29
N MET A 250 3.81 -13.06 21.73
CA MET A 250 4.13 -11.85 22.49
C MET A 250 2.90 -11.13 23.02
N ALA A 251 1.77 -11.19 22.30
CA ALA A 251 0.50 -10.60 22.73
C ALA A 251 -0.30 -11.47 23.72
N GLY A 252 0.11 -12.74 23.95
CA GLY A 252 -0.64 -13.68 24.79
C GLY A 252 -1.95 -14.17 24.15
N THR A 253 -2.07 -14.10 22.82
CA THR A 253 -3.28 -14.48 22.06
C THR A 253 -3.00 -15.61 21.05
N PRO A 254 -2.47 -16.77 21.48
CA PRO A 254 -1.97 -17.81 20.57
C PRO A 254 -3.03 -18.45 19.65
N ASN A 255 -4.31 -18.27 19.97
CA ASN A 255 -5.43 -18.85 19.23
C ASN A 255 -6.12 -17.84 18.29
N ALA A 256 -5.55 -16.65 18.08
CA ALA A 256 -6.11 -15.69 17.14
C ALA A 256 -6.04 -16.22 15.70
N SER A 257 -7.05 -15.90 14.89
CA SER A 257 -7.16 -16.34 13.49
C SER A 257 -6.41 -15.46 12.49
N GLU A 258 -5.83 -14.35 12.95
CA GLU A 258 -5.11 -13.38 12.12
C GLU A 258 -3.85 -12.88 12.87
N PRO A 259 -2.76 -12.55 12.17
CA PRO A 259 -1.54 -12.03 12.78
C PRO A 259 -1.70 -10.57 13.22
N LEU A 260 -1.04 -10.23 14.33
CA LEU A 260 -0.91 -8.84 14.77
C LEU A 260 0.32 -8.20 14.10
N LEU A 261 0.18 -7.79 12.84
CA LEU A 261 1.29 -7.25 12.04
C LEU A 261 2.02 -6.06 12.71
N GLY A 262 1.28 -5.19 13.42
CA GLY A 262 1.87 -4.07 14.17
C GLY A 262 2.76 -4.48 15.34
N MET A 263 2.68 -5.74 15.79
CA MET A 263 3.54 -6.35 16.81
C MET A 263 4.52 -7.37 16.21
N CYS A 264 4.61 -7.47 14.88
CA CYS A 264 5.46 -8.44 14.23
C CYS A 264 6.94 -8.08 14.40
N ASP A 265 7.70 -8.95 15.06
CA ASP A 265 9.16 -8.95 14.97
C ASP A 265 9.58 -9.87 13.81
N SER A 266 9.55 -9.32 12.60
CA SER A 266 9.82 -10.07 11.36
C SER A 266 11.27 -10.53 11.21
N ALA A 267 12.20 -9.98 12.00
CA ALA A 267 13.57 -10.47 12.08
C ALA A 267 13.67 -11.85 12.78
N ARG A 268 12.72 -12.15 13.66
CA ARG A 268 12.70 -13.38 14.47
C ARG A 268 11.53 -14.30 14.17
N CYS A 269 10.46 -13.79 13.58
CA CYS A 269 9.28 -14.58 13.27
C CYS A 269 9.57 -15.62 12.17
N PRO A 270 9.30 -16.92 12.40
CA PRO A 270 9.54 -17.98 11.40
C PRO A 270 8.57 -17.92 10.21
N GLN A 271 7.53 -17.09 10.25
CA GLN A 271 6.55 -16.92 9.17
C GLN A 271 6.75 -15.63 8.38
N ALA A 272 7.79 -14.85 8.71
CA ALA A 272 8.08 -13.60 8.04
C ALA A 272 9.16 -13.77 6.96
N THR A 273 8.92 -13.15 5.80
CA THR A 273 9.90 -13.06 4.71
C THR A 273 10.13 -11.62 4.31
N HIS A 274 11.37 -11.31 3.95
CA HIS A 274 11.79 -10.04 3.39
C HIS A 274 12.05 -10.20 1.89
N HIS A 275 11.79 -9.13 1.14
CA HIS A 275 11.79 -9.08 -0.33
C HIS A 275 12.39 -7.73 -0.75
N PRO A 276 12.83 -7.55 -2.00
CA PRO A 276 13.53 -6.32 -2.43
C PRO A 276 12.78 -5.03 -2.11
N GLN A 277 11.46 -5.02 -2.33
CA GLN A 277 10.57 -3.89 -2.00
C GLN A 277 10.54 -3.51 -0.50
N HIS A 278 10.89 -4.43 0.40
CA HIS A 278 10.92 -4.16 1.85
C HIS A 278 12.24 -3.49 2.29
N ARG A 279 13.26 -3.47 1.42
CA ARG A 279 14.60 -2.97 1.74
C ARG A 279 14.57 -1.54 2.27
N GLN A 280 13.87 -0.63 1.57
CA GLN A 280 13.87 0.78 1.94
C GLN A 280 13.28 1.01 3.34
N ALA A 281 12.22 0.28 3.70
CA ALA A 281 11.64 0.38 5.04
C ALA A 281 12.64 0.00 6.15
N TRP A 282 13.53 -0.96 5.89
CA TRP A 282 14.59 -1.34 6.83
C TRP A 282 15.75 -0.34 6.87
N VAL A 283 16.11 0.25 5.72
CA VAL A 283 17.08 1.35 5.65
C VAL A 283 16.57 2.54 6.47
N ASP A 284 15.34 2.99 6.20
CA ASP A 284 14.72 4.12 6.91
C ASP A 284 14.63 3.84 8.43
N HIS A 285 14.29 2.60 8.81
CA HIS A 285 14.26 2.20 10.21
C HIS A 285 15.64 2.21 10.86
N ALA A 286 16.68 1.72 10.17
CA ALA A 286 18.05 1.75 10.63
C ALA A 286 18.56 3.19 10.79
N GLU A 287 18.30 4.05 9.80
CA GLU A 287 18.68 5.47 9.83
C GLU A 287 17.96 6.24 10.93
N SER A 288 16.65 6.03 11.09
CA SER A 288 15.87 6.63 12.17
C SER A 288 16.40 6.18 13.54
N THR A 289 16.73 4.89 13.70
CA THR A 289 17.33 4.37 14.94
C THR A 289 18.67 5.04 15.24
N ARG A 290 19.50 5.21 14.21
CA ARG A 290 20.80 5.88 14.31
C ARG A 290 20.64 7.35 14.67
N ALA A 291 19.83 8.10 13.94
CA ALA A 291 19.67 9.54 14.09
C ALA A 291 19.00 9.91 15.42
N VAL A 292 17.91 9.21 15.79
CA VAL A 292 17.07 9.57 16.93
C VAL A 292 17.64 9.03 18.25
N PHE A 293 18.07 7.76 18.28
CA PHE A 293 18.50 7.12 19.53
C PHE A 293 20.02 7.15 19.69
N LEU A 294 20.77 6.65 18.72
CA LEU A 294 22.24 6.60 18.83
C LEU A 294 22.88 8.00 18.75
N GLY A 295 22.24 8.93 18.05
CA GLY A 295 22.63 10.34 18.01
C GLY A 295 22.33 11.12 19.31
N ASN A 296 21.56 10.56 20.24
CA ASN A 296 21.22 11.24 21.49
C ASN A 296 22.33 11.03 22.55
N PRO A 297 23.06 12.09 22.95
CA PRO A 297 24.15 11.96 23.90
C PRO A 297 23.67 11.62 25.32
N ARG A 298 22.38 11.82 25.62
CA ARG A 298 21.77 11.57 26.95
C ARG A 298 21.26 10.15 27.14
N LEU A 299 21.38 9.29 26.13
CA LEU A 299 20.95 7.89 26.24
C LEU A 299 21.81 7.15 27.27
N SER A 300 21.17 6.44 28.21
CA SER A 300 21.90 5.61 29.17
C SER A 300 22.64 4.46 28.47
N ALA A 301 23.70 3.92 29.09
CA ALA A 301 24.47 2.84 28.48
C ALA A 301 23.61 1.61 28.08
N PRO A 302 22.66 1.13 28.91
CA PRO A 302 21.78 0.02 28.51
C PRO A 302 20.85 0.36 27.35
N GLU A 303 20.31 1.58 27.30
CA GLU A 303 19.48 2.03 26.17
C GLU A 303 20.28 2.14 24.88
N ARG A 304 21.53 2.62 24.98
CA ARG A 304 22.44 2.72 23.83
C ARG A 304 22.78 1.36 23.29
N GLN A 305 23.06 0.39 24.16
CA GLN A 305 23.28 -1.00 23.75
C GLN A 305 22.05 -1.59 23.04
N ARG A 306 20.83 -1.35 23.56
CA ARG A 306 19.59 -1.80 22.89
C ARG A 306 19.41 -1.14 21.52
N ALA A 307 19.59 0.17 21.42
CA ALA A 307 19.49 0.89 20.15
C ALA A 307 20.52 0.40 19.12
N GLN A 308 21.75 0.11 19.57
CA GLN A 308 22.81 -0.45 18.75
C GLN A 308 22.42 -1.83 18.20
N GLN A 309 21.93 -2.72 19.07
CA GLN A 309 21.45 -4.06 18.66
C GLN A 309 20.28 -3.98 17.68
N THR A 310 19.37 -3.01 17.85
CA THR A 310 18.26 -2.78 16.91
C THR A 310 18.79 -2.30 15.55
N HIS A 311 19.69 -1.31 15.53
CA HIS A 311 20.30 -0.80 14.30
C HIS A 311 21.05 -1.91 13.55
N GLU A 312 21.91 -2.67 14.24
CA GLU A 312 22.65 -3.80 13.66
C GLU A 312 21.72 -4.90 13.13
N ARG A 313 20.58 -5.13 13.78
CA ARG A 313 19.58 -6.09 13.31
C ARG A 313 18.94 -5.62 12.01
N SER A 314 18.57 -4.33 11.93
CA SER A 314 18.00 -3.74 10.71
C SER A 314 18.99 -3.80 9.55
N MET A 315 20.27 -3.45 9.79
CA MET A 315 21.31 -3.53 8.76
C MET A 315 21.55 -4.96 8.27
N ARG A 316 21.57 -5.95 9.16
CA ARG A 316 21.65 -7.37 8.76
C ARG A 316 20.51 -7.81 7.87
N ILE A 317 19.31 -7.26 8.07
CA ILE A 317 18.17 -7.55 7.19
C ILE A 317 18.39 -6.91 5.82
N VAL A 318 18.82 -5.66 5.75
CA VAL A 318 19.19 -5.00 4.49
C VAL A 318 20.23 -5.81 3.73
N GLU A 319 21.32 -6.19 4.38
CA GLU A 319 22.37 -7.04 3.81
C GLU A 319 21.82 -8.39 3.32
N SER A 320 20.90 -9.01 4.06
CA SER A 320 20.30 -10.28 3.65
C SER A 320 19.36 -10.14 2.45
N ILE A 321 18.70 -9.00 2.28
CA ILE A 321 17.88 -8.70 1.10
C ILE A 321 18.81 -8.46 -0.09
N ASP A 322 19.87 -7.67 0.09
CA ASP A 322 20.82 -7.34 -0.97
C ASP A 322 21.56 -8.58 -1.48
N ALA A 323 21.99 -9.45 -0.57
CA ALA A 323 22.63 -10.72 -0.91
C ALA A 323 21.70 -11.67 -1.67
N ALA A 324 20.41 -11.66 -1.35
CA ALA A 324 19.41 -12.48 -2.02
C ALA A 324 19.12 -12.02 -3.46
N VAL A 325 19.22 -10.71 -3.73
CA VAL A 325 19.09 -10.14 -5.08
C VAL A 325 20.36 -10.35 -5.90
N ALA A 326 21.55 -10.19 -5.31
CA ALA A 326 22.82 -10.35 -6.05
C ALA A 326 23.04 -11.75 -6.66
N THR A 327 22.36 -12.78 -6.15
CA THR A 327 22.33 -14.12 -6.76
C THR A 327 21.74 -14.13 -8.18
N GLU A 328 20.91 -13.15 -8.54
CA GLU A 328 20.30 -12.97 -9.87
C GLU A 328 21.32 -12.44 -10.91
N GLU A 329 22.13 -11.44 -10.55
CA GLU A 329 23.12 -10.83 -11.45
C GLU A 329 24.26 -11.79 -11.81
N ALA A 330 24.66 -12.66 -10.86
CA ALA A 330 25.70 -13.66 -11.11
C ALA A 330 25.23 -14.81 -12.02
N SER A 331 23.92 -15.13 -12.02
CA SER A 331 23.34 -16.20 -12.86
C SER A 331 22.99 -15.74 -14.27
N SER A 332 22.86 -14.43 -14.52
CA SER A 332 22.55 -13.85 -15.83
C SER A 332 23.78 -13.45 -16.65
N ALA A 333 24.97 -13.47 -16.05
CA ALA A 333 26.25 -13.16 -16.69
C ALA A 333 27.03 -14.41 -17.17
N GLN A 334 26.44 -15.61 -17.06
CA GLN A 334 26.97 -16.89 -17.57
C GLN A 334 26.11 -17.42 -18.71
#